data_AF-A0A174AX93-F1
#
_entry.id   AF-A0A174AX93-F1
#
_cell.length_a   1.000
_cell.length_b   1.000
_cell.length_c   1.000
_cell.angle_alpha   90.00
_cell.angle_beta   90.00
_cell.angle_gamma   90.00
#
_symmetry.space_group_name_H-M   'P 1'
#
loop_
_entity.id
_entity.type
_entity.pdbx_description
1 polymer ?
#
loop_
_entity_poly.entity_id
_entity_poly.type
_entity_poly.pdbx_seq_one_letter_code
_entity_poly.pdbx_strand_id
1 'polypeptide(L)'
;MHAVRNIRLCTKDCLCLYVCPTGATDTETGQVDASKCIGCGICANACPSGAISMVLEKYPPQQKKEEKTREQLNKLAASKVKQEAMAAAVGRKTTDSVVKQFAAALERSNRLMAEDLYREAGYMLPQSRNTHELLSLMVSGELPADFPKDAVERLLELLNVND
;
A
#
# COMPACT_ATOMS: atom_id res chain seq x y z
N MET A 1 19.78 -4.19 1.36
CA MET A 1 18.52 -4.98 1.50
C MET A 1 18.43 -5.36 2.96
N HIS A 2 17.29 -5.13 3.62
CA HIS A 2 17.11 -5.44 5.03
C HIS A 2 15.83 -6.24 5.26
N ALA A 3 15.75 -6.92 6.40
CA ALA A 3 14.56 -7.65 6.79
C ALA A 3 13.54 -6.70 7.41
N VAL A 4 12.26 -6.90 7.10
CA VAL A 4 11.12 -6.22 7.75
C VAL A 4 10.14 -7.25 8.25
N ARG A 5 9.44 -6.96 9.36
CA ARG A 5 8.45 -7.85 9.95
C ARG A 5 7.04 -7.27 9.82
N ASN A 6 6.14 -8.06 9.23
CA ASN A 6 4.71 -7.81 9.30
C ASN A 6 4.14 -8.35 10.62
N ILE A 7 3.88 -7.45 11.57
CA ILE A 7 3.37 -7.81 12.90
C ILE A 7 2.02 -8.54 12.81
N ARG A 8 1.19 -8.26 11.80
CA ARG A 8 -0.10 -8.93 11.63
C ARG A 8 0.01 -10.42 11.27
N LEU A 9 1.15 -10.83 10.72
CA LEU A 9 1.44 -12.23 10.39
C LEU A 9 2.29 -12.92 11.46
N CYS A 10 2.79 -12.19 12.46
CA CYS A 10 3.70 -12.74 13.45
C CYS A 10 2.92 -13.55 14.50
N THR A 11 3.15 -14.86 14.54
CA THR A 11 2.58 -15.81 15.50
C THR A 11 3.41 -15.98 16.78
N LYS A 12 4.50 -15.22 16.93
CA LYS A 12 5.39 -15.22 18.11
C LYS A 12 6.09 -16.56 18.39
N ASP A 13 6.38 -17.37 17.36
CA ASP A 13 7.31 -18.51 17.47
C ASP A 13 8.76 -18.08 17.75
N CYS A 14 9.08 -16.82 17.48
CA CYS A 14 10.34 -16.15 17.84
C CYS A 14 11.64 -16.79 17.33
N LEU A 15 11.57 -17.74 16.39
CA LEU A 15 12.78 -18.38 15.81
C LEU A 15 13.74 -17.36 15.18
N CYS A 16 13.20 -16.29 14.60
CA CYS A 16 13.98 -15.17 14.05
C CYS A 16 15.01 -14.59 15.04
N LEU A 17 14.70 -14.56 16.36
CA LEU A 17 15.61 -14.08 17.41
C LEU A 17 16.88 -14.93 17.50
N TYR A 18 16.72 -16.25 17.43
CA TYR A 18 17.80 -17.20 17.67
C TYR A 18 18.66 -17.44 16.42
N VAL A 19 18.12 -17.20 15.23
CA VAL A 19 18.85 -17.38 13.97
C VAL A 19 19.49 -16.09 13.44
N CYS A 20 19.21 -14.94 14.04
CA CYS A 20 19.77 -13.67 13.60
C CYS A 20 21.21 -13.49 14.10
N PRO A 21 22.23 -13.49 13.22
CA PRO A 21 23.63 -13.44 13.65
C PRO A 21 24.05 -12.08 14.22
N THR A 22 23.27 -11.02 13.97
CA THR A 22 23.58 -9.65 14.40
C THR A 22 22.64 -9.14 15.50
N GLY A 23 21.67 -9.95 15.93
CA GLY A 23 20.64 -9.52 16.88
C GLY A 23 19.74 -8.39 16.34
N ALA A 24 19.59 -8.26 15.02
CA ALA A 24 18.73 -7.26 14.40
C ALA A 24 17.23 -7.50 14.61
N THR A 25 16.83 -8.75 14.82
CA THR A 25 15.43 -9.09 15.10
C THR A 25 15.16 -8.87 16.58
N ASP A 26 14.32 -7.89 16.91
CA ASP A 26 13.81 -7.66 18.27
C ASP A 26 12.32 -8.03 18.32
N THR A 27 11.84 -8.55 19.46
CA THR A 27 10.41 -8.86 19.68
C THR A 27 9.72 -7.93 20.66
N GLU A 28 10.45 -7.08 21.38
CA GLU A 28 9.87 -6.08 22.29
C GLU A 28 9.10 -5.02 21.51
N THR A 29 9.76 -4.40 20.52
CA THR A 29 9.10 -3.47 19.59
C THR A 29 8.39 -4.18 18.44
N GLY A 30 8.72 -5.45 18.22
CA GLY A 30 8.27 -6.22 17.07
C GLY A 30 8.93 -5.83 15.75
N GLN A 31 9.82 -4.83 15.74
CA GLN A 31 10.50 -4.32 14.56
C GLN A 31 11.88 -4.96 14.38
N VAL A 32 12.36 -5.02 13.14
CA VAL A 32 13.73 -5.40 12.83
C VAL A 32 14.57 -4.13 12.77
N ASP A 33 15.67 -4.10 13.51
CA ASP A 33 16.64 -3.01 13.49
C ASP A 33 17.42 -3.04 12.17
N ALA A 34 17.05 -2.16 11.25
CA ALA A 34 17.68 -2.05 9.95
C ALA A 34 19.18 -1.68 10.05
N SER A 35 19.61 -0.98 11.10
CA SER A 35 21.01 -0.58 11.29
C SER A 35 21.94 -1.76 11.62
N LYS A 36 21.38 -2.81 12.22
CA LYS A 36 22.08 -4.07 12.54
C LYS A 36 21.88 -5.15 11.48
N CYS A 37 20.90 -4.98 10.58
CA CYS A 37 20.54 -5.99 9.59
C CYS A 37 21.57 -6.03 8.45
N ILE A 38 22.27 -7.15 8.30
CA ILE A 38 23.23 -7.36 7.21
C ILE A 38 22.60 -7.97 5.93
N GLY A 39 21.28 -8.07 5.87
CA GLY A 39 20.57 -8.54 4.67
C GLY A 39 20.69 -10.04 4.35
N CYS A 40 21.11 -10.88 5.31
CA CYS A 40 21.39 -12.30 5.05
C CYS A 40 20.16 -13.19 4.78
N GLY A 41 18.95 -12.76 5.15
CA GLY A 41 17.71 -13.49 4.86
C GLY A 41 17.40 -14.72 5.74
N ILE A 42 18.29 -15.10 6.66
CA ILE A 42 18.10 -16.31 7.51
C ILE A 42 16.80 -16.22 8.33
N CYS A 43 16.51 -15.07 8.93
CA CYS A 43 15.28 -14.85 9.70
C CYS A 43 14.01 -14.94 8.85
N ALA A 44 14.06 -14.53 7.58
CA ALA A 44 12.93 -14.67 6.65
C ALA A 44 12.67 -16.15 6.32
N ASN A 45 13.72 -16.90 6.01
CA ASN A 45 13.64 -18.33 5.70
C ASN A 45 13.19 -19.18 6.91
N ALA A 46 13.58 -18.76 8.12
CA ALA A 46 13.25 -19.48 9.34
C ALA A 46 11.84 -19.17 9.87
N CYS A 47 11.19 -18.08 9.46
CA CYS A 47 9.93 -17.66 10.05
C CYS A 47 8.77 -18.58 9.62
N PRO A 48 8.17 -19.38 10.53
CA PRO A 48 7.15 -20.36 10.15
C PRO A 48 5.88 -19.72 9.60
N SER A 49 5.52 -18.53 10.10
CA SER A 49 4.34 -17.79 9.65
C SER A 49 4.59 -16.90 8.43
N GLY A 50 5.80 -16.88 7.89
CA GLY A 50 6.16 -16.01 6.78
C GLY A 50 6.06 -14.51 7.10
N ALA A 51 6.14 -14.14 8.37
CA ALA A 51 5.97 -12.74 8.81
C ALA A 51 7.15 -11.83 8.48
N ILE A 52 8.29 -12.37 8.04
CA ILE A 52 9.50 -11.60 7.74
C ILE A 52 9.78 -11.65 6.24
N SER A 53 10.02 -10.49 5.64
CA SER A 53 10.36 -10.36 4.21
C SER A 53 11.63 -9.53 4.05
N MET A 54 12.38 -9.80 2.98
CA MET A 54 13.54 -9.00 2.62
C MET A 54 13.11 -7.88 1.67
N VAL A 55 13.46 -6.64 2.01
CA VAL A 55 13.13 -5.46 1.21
C VAL A 55 14.39 -4.69 0.81
N LEU A 56 14.33 -4.09 -0.37
CA LEU A 56 15.40 -3.27 -0.89
C LEU A 56 15.48 -1.96 -0.10
N GLU A 57 16.70 -1.43 0.09
CA GLU A 57 16.87 -0.06 0.61
C GLU A 57 16.48 0.99 -0.41
N LYS A 58 16.73 0.68 -1.69
CA LYS A 58 16.33 1.51 -2.83
C LYS A 58 15.49 0.66 -3.76
N TYR A 59 14.24 1.06 -3.96
CA TYR A 59 13.38 0.42 -4.94
C TYR A 59 13.82 0.82 -6.36
N PRO A 60 13.67 -0.08 -7.35
CA PRO A 60 13.91 0.28 -8.74
C PRO A 60 12.95 1.39 -9.20
N PRO A 61 13.30 2.18 -10.23
CA PRO A 61 12.39 3.16 -10.80
C PRO A 61 11.09 2.50 -11.25
N GLN A 62 10.01 3.28 -11.23
CA GLN A 62 8.71 2.81 -11.70
C GLN A 62 8.80 2.42 -13.18
N GLN A 63 8.44 1.17 -13.48
CA GLN A 63 8.36 0.70 -14.85
C GLN A 63 7.30 1.50 -15.61
N LYS A 64 7.69 2.05 -16.77
CA LYS A 64 6.78 2.80 -17.64
C LYS A 64 5.73 1.85 -18.21
N LYS A 65 4.47 2.26 -18.12
CA LYS A 65 3.35 1.57 -18.78
C LYS A 65 3.00 2.30 -20.06
N GLU A 66 2.72 1.54 -21.12
CA GLU A 66 2.21 2.10 -22.38
C GLU A 66 0.97 2.97 -22.13
N GLU A 67 0.88 4.08 -22.84
CA GLU A 67 -0.24 5.03 -22.71
C GLU A 67 -1.58 4.34 -22.90
N LYS A 68 -1.70 3.49 -23.93
CA LYS A 68 -2.89 2.68 -24.18
C LYS A 68 -3.29 1.81 -22.97
N THR A 69 -2.32 1.17 -22.31
CA THR A 69 -2.59 0.36 -21.11
C THR A 69 -3.08 1.24 -19.97
N ARG A 70 -2.42 2.39 -19.73
CA ARG A 70 -2.83 3.34 -18.69
C ARG A 70 -4.26 3.86 -18.93
N GLU A 71 -4.60 4.20 -20.16
CA GLU A 71 -5.95 4.61 -20.53
C GLU A 71 -7.00 3.53 -20.25
N GLN A 72 -6.73 2.27 -20.60
CA GLN A 72 -7.68 1.18 -20.34
C GLN A 72 -7.86 0.94 -18.83
N LEU A 73 -6.76 0.99 -18.06
CA LEU A 73 -6.82 0.88 -16.60
C LEU A 73 -7.65 2.01 -15.99
N ASN A 74 -7.44 3.26 -16.43
CA ASN A 74 -8.20 4.42 -15.96
C ASN A 74 -9.69 4.35 -16.36
N LYS A 75 -10.00 3.89 -17.57
CA LYS A 75 -11.40 3.65 -18.00
C LYS A 75 -12.08 2.60 -17.13
N LEU A 76 -11.37 1.51 -16.81
CA LEU A 76 -11.90 0.47 -15.94
C LEU A 76 -12.06 0.98 -14.50
N ALA A 77 -11.11 1.76 -13.98
CA ALA A 77 -11.19 2.37 -12.66
C ALA A 77 -12.42 3.28 -12.55
N ALA A 78 -12.66 4.15 -13.55
CA ALA A 78 -13.85 5.01 -13.61
C ALA A 78 -15.15 4.20 -13.64
N SER A 79 -15.17 3.07 -14.35
CA SER A 79 -16.31 2.13 -14.35
C SER A 79 -16.56 1.54 -12.95
N LYS A 80 -15.49 1.20 -12.21
CA LYS A 80 -15.59 0.68 -10.84
C LYS A 80 -16.10 1.73 -9.86
N VAL A 81 -15.63 2.97 -9.95
CA VAL A 81 -16.16 4.09 -9.15
C VAL A 81 -17.65 4.31 -9.41
N LYS A 82 -18.11 4.23 -10.66
CA LYS A 82 -19.54 4.33 -10.99
C LYS A 82 -20.35 3.19 -10.35
N GLN A 83 -19.85 1.95 -10.43
CA GLN A 83 -20.51 0.78 -9.82
C GLN A 83 -20.54 0.86 -8.29
N GLU A 84 -19.46 1.35 -7.67
CA GLU A 84 -19.41 1.63 -6.24
C GLU A 84 -20.53 2.60 -5.82
N ALA A 85 -20.65 3.74 -6.50
CA ALA A 85 -21.69 4.73 -6.21
C ALA A 85 -23.11 4.16 -6.37
N MET A 86 -23.33 3.33 -7.40
CA MET A 86 -24.59 2.64 -7.61
C MET A 86 -24.90 1.65 -6.47
N ALA A 87 -23.92 0.84 -6.06
CA ALA A 87 -24.08 -0.09 -4.95
C ALA A 87 -24.39 0.65 -3.64
N ALA A 88 -23.67 1.73 -3.35
CA ALA A 88 -23.92 2.59 -2.19
C ALA A 88 -25.34 3.21 -2.22
N ALA A 89 -25.86 3.58 -3.40
CA ALA A 89 -27.22 4.10 -3.54
C ALA A 89 -28.28 3.01 -3.31
N VAL A 90 -28.06 1.78 -3.80
CA VAL A 90 -28.93 0.62 -3.55
C VAL A 90 -28.97 0.30 -2.06
N GLY A 91 -27.81 0.20 -1.41
CA GLY A 91 -27.69 -0.11 0.02
C GLY A 91 -28.37 0.93 0.93
N ARG A 92 -28.38 2.21 0.51
CA ARG A 92 -29.07 3.30 1.22
C ARG A 92 -30.59 3.29 1.06
N LYS A 93 -31.12 2.77 -0.05
CA LYS A 93 -32.56 2.80 -0.38
C LYS A 93 -33.31 1.53 -0.02
N THR A 94 -32.63 0.39 0.00
CA THR A 94 -33.27 -0.90 0.27
C THR A 94 -33.64 -1.06 1.76
N THR A 95 -34.76 -1.70 2.03
CA THR A 95 -35.16 -2.17 3.36
C THR A 95 -34.86 -3.65 3.58
N ASP A 96 -34.54 -4.38 2.50
CA ASP A 96 -34.17 -5.79 2.56
C ASP A 96 -32.74 -5.95 3.10
N SER A 97 -32.61 -6.71 4.18
CA SER A 97 -31.34 -6.92 4.88
C SER A 97 -30.29 -7.67 4.05
N VAL A 98 -30.71 -8.64 3.22
CA VAL A 98 -29.82 -9.41 2.34
C VAL A 98 -29.32 -8.52 1.21
N VAL A 99 -30.22 -7.74 0.60
CA VAL A 99 -29.83 -6.77 -0.44
C VAL A 99 -28.90 -5.71 0.13
N LYS A 100 -29.14 -5.23 1.36
CA LYS A 100 -28.28 -4.25 2.02
C LYS A 100 -26.87 -4.80 2.25
N GLN A 101 -26.75 -6.04 2.76
CA GLN A 101 -25.46 -6.69 2.95
C GLN A 101 -24.72 -6.89 1.62
N PHE A 102 -25.43 -7.34 0.59
CA PHE A 102 -24.85 -7.54 -0.74
C PHE A 102 -24.38 -6.22 -1.37
N ALA A 103 -25.17 -5.15 -1.25
CA ALA A 103 -24.80 -3.82 -1.73
C ALA A 103 -23.54 -3.28 -1.04
N ALA A 104 -23.42 -3.46 0.28
CA ALA A 104 -22.20 -3.07 1.01
C ALA A 104 -20.96 -3.85 0.56
N ALA A 105 -21.12 -5.16 0.28
CA ALA A 105 -20.03 -5.99 -0.26
C ALA A 105 -19.61 -5.52 -1.66
N LEU A 106 -20.56 -5.19 -2.54
CA LEU A 106 -20.29 -4.66 -3.88
C LEU A 106 -19.63 -3.28 -3.85
N GLU A 107 -20.09 -2.40 -2.95
CA GLU A 107 -19.46 -1.09 -2.73
C GLU A 107 -17.99 -1.27 -2.36
N ARG A 108 -17.70 -2.10 -1.34
CA ARG A 108 -16.32 -2.32 -0.89
C ARG A 108 -15.46 -2.99 -1.96
N SER A 109 -16.00 -3.97 -2.67
CA SER A 109 -15.30 -4.68 -3.75
C SER A 109 -14.91 -3.73 -4.88
N ASN A 110 -15.86 -2.92 -5.37
CA ASN A 110 -15.57 -1.96 -6.43
C ASN A 110 -14.57 -0.88 -6.00
N ARG A 111 -14.63 -0.41 -4.75
CA ARG A 111 -13.63 0.52 -4.21
C ARG A 111 -12.22 -0.07 -4.26
N LEU A 112 -12.04 -1.28 -3.75
CA LEU A 112 -10.74 -1.97 -3.75
C LEU A 112 -10.22 -2.18 -5.17
N MET A 113 -11.09 -2.60 -6.11
CA MET A 113 -10.69 -2.72 -7.51
C MET A 113 -10.28 -1.38 -8.12
N ALA A 114 -10.99 -0.29 -7.82
CA ALA A 114 -10.62 1.04 -8.32
C ALA A 114 -9.27 1.50 -7.77
N GLU A 115 -9.05 1.37 -6.45
CA GLU A 115 -7.78 1.68 -5.78
C GLU A 115 -6.61 0.89 -6.40
N ASP A 116 -6.80 -0.41 -6.61
CA ASP A 116 -5.81 -1.28 -7.24
C ASP A 116 -5.53 -0.85 -8.68
N LEU A 117 -6.56 -0.57 -9.48
CA LEU A 117 -6.40 -0.13 -10.87
C LEU A 117 -5.66 1.21 -10.96
N TYR A 118 -5.91 2.17 -10.06
CA TYR A 118 -5.17 3.42 -10.03
C TYR A 118 -3.72 3.22 -9.62
N ARG A 119 -3.47 2.41 -8.58
CA ARG A 119 -2.13 2.03 -8.16
C ARG A 119 -1.35 1.40 -9.31
N GLU A 120 -1.98 0.46 -10.00
CA GLU A 120 -1.41 -0.15 -11.20
C GLU A 120 -1.21 0.87 -12.33
N ALA A 121 -2.14 1.80 -12.58
CA ALA A 121 -2.03 2.73 -13.70
C ALA A 121 -0.81 3.67 -13.63
N GLY A 122 -0.24 3.91 -12.45
CA GLY A 122 0.97 4.72 -12.34
C GLY A 122 1.53 4.98 -10.95
N TYR A 123 0.88 4.55 -9.87
CA TYR A 123 1.23 4.92 -8.49
C TYR A 123 1.67 3.72 -7.63
N MET A 124 2.20 2.67 -8.27
CA MET A 124 2.59 1.43 -7.59
C MET A 124 3.75 1.63 -6.62
N LEU A 125 4.75 2.42 -7.03
CA LEU A 125 5.88 2.77 -6.17
C LEU A 125 5.67 4.16 -5.54
N PRO A 126 5.65 4.26 -4.20
CA PRO A 126 5.53 5.54 -3.50
C PRO A 126 6.63 6.53 -3.88
N GLN A 127 7.86 6.04 -4.11
CA GLN A 127 9.02 6.85 -4.49
C GLN A 127 9.04 7.26 -5.98
N SER A 128 8.04 6.87 -6.77
CA SER A 128 8.02 7.20 -8.19
C SER A 128 7.73 8.68 -8.43
N ARG A 129 8.24 9.22 -9.54
CA ARG A 129 7.89 10.56 -10.01
C ARG A 129 6.39 10.80 -10.15
N ASN A 130 5.63 9.80 -10.61
CA ASN A 130 4.17 9.91 -10.73
C ASN A 130 3.50 10.20 -9.38
N THR A 131 3.94 9.53 -8.31
CA THR A 131 3.43 9.78 -6.96
C THR A 131 3.80 11.18 -6.49
N HIS A 132 5.04 11.63 -6.72
CA HIS A 132 5.47 12.99 -6.39
C HIS A 132 4.69 14.07 -7.12
N GLU A 133 4.45 13.89 -8.42
CA GLU A 133 3.64 14.81 -9.22
C GLU A 133 2.20 14.87 -8.68
N LEU A 134 1.61 13.72 -8.33
CA LEU A 134 0.28 13.69 -7.71
C LEU A 134 0.24 14.44 -6.37
N LEU A 135 1.19 14.18 -5.47
CA LEU A 135 1.26 14.85 -4.16
C LEU A 135 1.49 16.37 -4.32
N SER A 136 2.36 16.76 -5.25
CA SER A 136 2.64 18.18 -5.55
C SER A 136 1.40 18.89 -6.08
N LEU A 137 0.64 18.24 -6.97
CA LEU A 137 -0.62 18.76 -7.48
C LEU A 137 -1.62 18.98 -6.35
N MET A 138 -1.74 18.04 -5.41
CA MET A 138 -2.61 18.17 -4.25
C MET A 138 -2.25 19.41 -3.40
N VAL A 139 -0.96 19.64 -3.13
CA VAL A 139 -0.51 20.80 -2.33
C VAL A 139 -0.76 22.14 -3.04
N SER A 140 -0.66 22.16 -4.37
CA SER A 140 -0.77 23.37 -5.19
C SER A 140 -2.20 23.81 -5.52
N GLY A 141 -3.19 22.94 -5.31
CA GLY A 141 -4.59 23.18 -5.68
C GLY A 141 -5.42 23.88 -4.61
N GLU A 142 -6.65 24.26 -4.97
CA GLU A 142 -7.69 24.61 -4.00
C GLU A 142 -8.16 23.34 -3.29
N LEU A 143 -7.76 23.20 -2.03
CA LEU A 143 -8.09 22.04 -1.20
C LEU A 143 -9.26 22.34 -0.25
N PRO A 144 -10.10 21.34 0.03
CA PRO A 144 -11.06 21.42 1.13
C PRO A 144 -10.39 21.78 2.46
N ALA A 145 -11.10 22.48 3.34
CA ALA A 145 -10.55 22.94 4.62
C ALA A 145 -10.11 21.79 5.55
N ASP A 146 -10.69 20.59 5.38
CA ASP A 146 -10.39 19.37 6.14
C ASP A 146 -9.30 18.50 5.48
N PHE A 147 -8.71 18.96 4.37
CA PHE A 147 -7.65 18.21 3.70
C PHE A 147 -6.34 18.25 4.52
N PRO A 148 -5.69 17.10 4.77
CA PRO A 148 -4.50 17.02 5.61
C PRO A 148 -3.23 17.44 4.84
N LYS A 149 -3.09 18.75 4.55
CA LYS A 149 -1.98 19.30 3.76
C LYS A 149 -0.61 18.97 4.36
N ASP A 150 -0.43 19.14 5.66
CA ASP A 150 0.82 18.86 6.38
C ASP A 150 1.28 17.39 6.20
N ALA A 151 0.33 16.46 6.07
CA ALA A 151 0.66 15.06 5.84
C ALA A 151 1.23 14.84 4.43
N VAL A 152 0.71 15.56 3.43
CA VAL A 152 1.21 15.49 2.05
C VAL A 152 2.60 16.10 1.94
N GLU A 153 2.83 17.24 2.59
CA GLU A 153 4.15 17.88 2.66
C GLU A 153 5.18 16.96 3.32
N ARG A 154 4.82 16.33 4.45
CA ARG A 154 5.66 15.34 5.11
C ARG A 154 5.96 14.12 4.22
N LEU A 155 4.99 13.66 3.42
CA LEU A 155 5.23 12.55 2.48
C LEU A 155 6.22 12.94 1.38
N LEU A 156 6.13 14.16 0.86
CA LEU A 156 7.08 14.68 -0.14
C LEU A 156 8.52 14.78 0.41
N GLU A 157 8.69 15.03 1.71
CA GLU A 157 10.00 15.01 2.37
C GLU A 157 10.55 13.59 2.60
N LEU A 158 9.66 12.64 2.97
CA LEU A 158 10.05 11.27 3.31
C LEU A 158 10.32 10.39 2.07
N LEU A 159 9.58 10.61 1.00
CA LEU A 159 9.69 9.85 -0.24
C LEU A 159 10.72 10.55 -1.13
N ASN A 160 11.91 9.96 -1.29
CA ASN A 160 12.87 10.48 -2.26
C ASN A 160 12.55 9.88 -3.64
N VAL A 161 12.51 10.71 -4.69
CA VAL A 161 12.26 10.25 -6.06
C VAL A 161 13.32 9.23 -6.48
N ASN A 162 12.89 8.07 -6.97
CA ASN A 162 13.78 6.96 -7.32
C ASN A 162 13.95 6.72 -8.84
N ASP A 163 13.95 7.80 -9.62
CA ASP A 163 14.08 7.79 -11.09
C ASP A 163 15.44 7.31 -11.62
#